data_AF-A0A564MKT4-F1
#
_entry.id   AF-A0A564MKT4-F1
#
_cell.length_a   1.000
_cell.length_b   1.000
_cell.length_c   1.000
_cell.angle_alpha   90.00
_cell.angle_beta   90.00
_cell.angle_gamma   90.00
#
_symmetry.space_group_name_H-M   'P 1'
#
loop_
_entity.id
_entity.type
_entity.pdbx_description
1 polymer ?
#
loop_
_entity_poly.entity_id
_entity_poly.type
_entity_poly.pdbx_seq_one_letter_code
_entity_poly.pdbx_strand_id
1 'polypeptide(L)' 'MKKVTFSDLQEQSEQAANTPRFRAHRNLHPELSDPVQRLAIAMEPVSYVRPHRHPHTNLFNVGSSARAVTVCPPVIS' A
#
# COMPACT_ATOMS: atom_id res chain seq x y z
N MET A 1 -1.04 -16.27 4.12
CA MET A 1 -1.16 -14.96 3.42
C MET A 1 -2.62 -14.53 3.49
N LYS A 2 -2.91 -13.32 4.01
CA LYS A 2 -4.29 -12.82 4.16
C LYS A 2 -4.88 -12.54 2.77
N LYS A 3 -6.08 -13.07 2.49
CA LYS A 3 -6.81 -12.76 1.25
C LYS A 3 -7.36 -11.34 1.34
N VAL A 4 -7.21 -10.55 0.29
CA VAL A 4 -7.81 -9.21 0.16
C VAL A 4 -9.00 -9.34 -0.79
N THR A 5 -10.19 -9.02 -0.30
CA THR A 5 -11.43 -9.04 -1.06
C THR A 5 -11.74 -7.66 -1.64
N PHE A 6 -12.73 -7.57 -2.53
CA PHE A 6 -13.17 -6.28 -3.05
C PHE A 6 -13.77 -5.37 -1.95
N SER A 7 -14.47 -5.94 -0.96
CA SER A 7 -14.96 -5.18 0.20
C SER A 7 -13.82 -4.56 0.99
N ASP A 8 -12.73 -5.32 1.21
CA ASP A 8 -11.55 -4.81 1.91
C ASP A 8 -10.93 -3.60 1.19
N LEU A 9 -10.92 -3.62 -0.14
CA LEU A 9 -10.42 -2.51 -0.95
C LEU A 9 -11.34 -1.28 -0.88
N GLN A 10 -12.66 -1.51 -0.89
CA GLN A 10 -13.66 -0.44 -0.78
C GLN A 10 -13.58 0.25 0.59
N GLU A 11 -13.54 -0.53 1.68
CA GLU A 11 -13.41 -0.04 3.05
C GLU A 11 -12.11 0.73 3.26
N GLN A 12 -10.99 0.17 2.80
CA GLN A 12 -9.69 0.86 2.87
C GLN A 12 -9.71 2.14 2.02
N SER A 13 -10.49 2.11 0.94
CA SER A 13 -10.87 3.24 0.11
C SER A 13 -11.44 4.42 0.90
N GLU A 14 -12.53 4.13 1.57
CA GLU A 14 -13.28 5.08 2.40
C GLU A 14 -12.44 5.57 3.58
N GLN A 15 -11.63 4.72 4.20
CA GLN A 15 -10.68 5.13 5.22
C GLN A 15 -9.67 6.14 4.68
N ALA A 16 -9.12 5.89 3.47
CA ALA A 16 -8.16 6.81 2.86
C ALA A 16 -8.82 8.18 2.65
N ALA A 17 -10.04 8.23 2.10
CA ALA A 17 -10.78 9.46 1.85
C ALA A 17 -11.00 10.33 3.10
N ASN A 18 -11.03 9.72 4.28
CA ASN A 18 -11.26 10.40 5.56
C ASN A 18 -9.97 10.81 6.30
N THR A 19 -8.79 10.61 5.70
CA THR A 19 -7.50 11.01 6.31
C THR A 19 -6.96 12.30 5.72
N PRO A 20 -6.19 13.11 6.48
CA PRO A 20 -5.65 14.38 5.98
C PRO A 20 -4.75 14.27 4.75
N ARG A 21 -4.08 13.12 4.56
CA ARG A 21 -3.19 12.87 3.40
C ARG A 21 -3.85 12.04 2.31
N PHE A 22 -5.12 11.68 2.49
CA PHE A 22 -5.88 10.81 1.64
C PHE A 22 -5.24 9.44 1.38
N ARG A 23 -4.72 8.81 2.45
CA ARG A 23 -4.09 7.48 2.42
C ARG A 23 -4.47 6.62 3.60
N ALA A 24 -4.67 5.33 3.36
CA ALA A 24 -4.87 4.33 4.41
C ALA A 24 -3.95 3.13 4.21
N HIS A 25 -3.39 2.63 5.31
CA HIS A 25 -2.38 1.58 5.35
C HIS A 25 -2.98 0.30 5.96
N ARG A 26 -2.85 -0.84 5.27
CA ARG A 26 -3.30 -2.15 5.75
C ARG A 26 -2.19 -3.20 5.70
N ASN A 27 -1.70 -3.58 6.88
CA ASN A 27 -0.73 -4.66 7.03
C ASN A 27 -1.32 -6.01 6.59
N LEU A 28 -0.55 -6.78 5.81
CA LEU A 28 -0.96 -8.09 5.27
C LEU A 28 -0.26 -9.27 5.97
N HIS A 29 0.65 -8.97 6.88
CA HIS A 29 1.30 -9.93 7.76
C HIS A 29 0.49 -10.09 9.06
N PRO A 30 0.49 -11.28 9.69
CA PRO A 30 -0.16 -11.52 10.98
C PRO A 30 0.54 -10.79 12.14
N GLU A 31 1.88 -10.74 12.17
CA GLU A 31 2.64 -10.17 13.28
C GLU A 31 3.71 -9.16 12.82
N LEU A 32 3.92 -8.12 13.61
CA LEU A 32 4.94 -7.09 13.32
C LEU A 32 6.37 -7.64 13.41
N SER A 33 6.55 -8.79 14.04
CA SER A 33 7.80 -9.55 14.14
C SER A 33 8.15 -10.33 12.87
N ASP A 34 7.23 -10.46 11.91
CA ASP A 34 7.47 -11.24 10.71
C ASP A 34 8.66 -10.67 9.92
N PRO A 35 9.54 -11.54 9.39
CA PRO A 35 10.76 -11.12 8.68
C PRO A 35 10.47 -10.30 7.42
N VAL A 36 9.21 -10.33 6.95
CA VAL A 36 8.74 -9.60 5.79
C VAL A 36 7.42 -8.91 6.12
N GLN A 37 7.44 -7.58 6.08
CA GLN A 37 6.29 -6.74 6.34
C GLN A 37 5.66 -6.30 5.00
N ARG A 38 4.60 -6.97 4.56
CA ARG A 38 3.81 -6.55 3.38
C ARG A 38 2.69 -5.60 3.78
N LEU A 39 2.49 -4.55 2.98
CA LEU A 39 1.51 -3.50 3.21
C LEU A 39 0.74 -3.20 1.91
N ALA A 40 -0.58 -3.04 2.01
CA ALA A 40 -1.40 -2.42 1.00
C ALA A 40 -1.65 -0.95 1.39
N ILE A 41 -1.42 -0.02 0.46
CA ILE A 41 -1.68 1.42 0.67
C ILE A 41 -2.79 1.81 -0.29
N ALA A 42 -3.91 2.32 0.23
CA ALA A 42 -4.94 2.96 -0.59
C ALA A 42 -4.65 4.45 -0.70
N MET A 43 -4.84 5.01 -1.89
CA MET A 43 -4.55 6.40 -2.21
C MET A 43 -5.67 7.03 -3.03
N GLU A 44 -6.20 8.17 -2.60
CA GLU A 44 -7.19 8.92 -3.38
C GLU A 44 -6.57 9.82 -4.45
N PRO A 45 -7.34 10.25 -5.48
CA PRO A 45 -6.87 11.03 -6.64
C PRO A 45 -6.18 12.38 -6.39
N VAL A 46 -6.06 12.82 -5.13
CA VAL A 46 -5.36 14.06 -4.74
C VAL A 46 -4.12 13.80 -3.88
N SER A 47 -3.83 12.54 -3.58
CA SER A 47 -2.71 12.17 -2.74
C SER A 47 -1.39 12.23 -3.50
N TYR A 48 -0.42 12.97 -2.97
CA TYR A 48 0.89 13.16 -3.62
C TYR A 48 2.02 12.37 -2.94
N VAL A 49 2.52 11.31 -3.59
CA VAL A 49 3.74 10.62 -3.14
C VAL A 49 4.93 11.25 -3.86
N ARG A 50 5.83 11.89 -3.09
CA ARG A 50 7.04 12.45 -3.66
C ARG A 50 7.87 11.33 -4.30
N PRO A 51 8.26 11.45 -5.58
CA PRO A 51 9.21 10.53 -6.19
C PRO A 51 10.50 10.50 -5.35
N HIS A 52 10.90 9.31 -4.94
CA HIS A 52 12.14 9.09 -4.22
C HIS A 52 12.79 7.82 -4.75
N ARG A 53 14.12 7.81 -4.77
CA ARG A 53 14.91 6.67 -5.24
C ARG A 53 15.24 5.77 -4.06
N HIS A 54 14.89 4.50 -4.16
CA HIS A 54 15.44 3.47 -3.30
C HIS A 54 16.74 2.94 -3.93
N PRO A 55 17.92 3.20 -3.35
CA PRO A 55 19.19 2.83 -3.96
C PRO A 55 19.38 1.32 -4.17
N HIS A 56 18.58 0.49 -3.50
CA HIS A 56 18.70 -0.97 -3.51
C HIS A 56 17.51 -1.70 -4.17
N THR A 57 16.54 -0.99 -4.78
CA THR A 57 15.37 -1.63 -5.41
C THR A 57 14.81 -0.78 -6.56
N ASN A 58 14.90 -1.25 -7.80
CA ASN A 58 14.46 -0.54 -9.03
C ASN A 58 13.04 -0.92 -9.49
N LEU A 59 12.09 -1.24 -8.60
CA LEU A 59 10.75 -1.67 -9.00
C LEU A 59 9.66 -0.70 -8.54
N PHE A 60 9.02 -0.03 -9.50
CA PHE A 60 7.79 0.73 -9.32
C PHE A 60 6.71 0.12 -10.22
N ASN A 61 5.79 -0.67 -9.64
CA ASN A 61 4.65 -1.23 -10.37
C ASN A 61 3.38 -0.43 -10.02
N VAL A 62 2.80 0.23 -11.03
CA VAL A 62 1.48 0.85 -10.95
C VAL A 62 0.52 -0.04 -11.74
N GLY A 63 -0.38 -0.73 -11.04
CA GLY A 63 -1.51 -1.40 -11.68
C GLY A 63 -2.52 -0.35 -12.12
N SER A 64 -2.71 -0.18 -13.42
CA SER A 64 -3.63 0.78 -14.03
C SER A 64 -5.05 0.22 -14.08
N SER A 65 -5.76 0.21 -12.95
CA SER A 65 -7.23 0.36 -12.88
C SER A 65 -7.67 0.47 -11.41
N ALA A 66 -8.16 1.65 -11.04
CA ALA A 66 -8.63 2.07 -9.71
C ALA A 66 -7.56 2.14 -8.61
N ARG A 67 -7.44 3.32 -7.97
CA ARG A 67 -6.85 3.54 -6.63
C ARG A 67 -5.62 2.67 -6.33
N ALA A 68 -4.44 3.18 -6.71
CA ALA A 68 -3.18 2.46 -6.69
C ALA A 68 -2.89 1.79 -5.33
N VAL A 69 -2.86 0.44 -5.32
CA VAL A 69 -2.29 -0.35 -4.23
C VAL A 69 -0.84 -0.65 -4.58
N THR A 70 0.10 0.13 -4.03
CA THR A 70 1.53 -0.18 -4.16
C THR A 70 1.92 -1.25 -3.15
N VAL A 71 2.25 -2.44 -3.62
CA VAL A 71 2.87 -3.49 -2.80
C VAL A 71 4.38 -3.29 -2.89
N CYS A 72 4.99 -2.70 -1.85
CA CYS A 72 6.44 -2.64 -1.76
C CYS A 72 6.99 -4.04 -1.41
N PRO A 73 7.91 -4.63 -2.19
CA PRO A 73 8.57 -5.87 -1.79
C PRO A 73 9.51 -5.64 -0.60
N PRO A 74 9.77 -6.66 0.25
CA PRO A 74 10.63 -6.52 1.41
C PRO A 74 12.09 -6.27 1.02
N VAL A 75 12.72 -5.36 1.76
CA VAL A 75 14.18 -5.29 1.91
C VAL A 75 14.58 -6.46 2.81
N ILE A 76 15.28 -7.45 2.24
CA ILE A 76 15.97 -8.48 3.02
C ILE A 76 17.32 -7.86 3.39
N SER A 77 17.58 -7.70 4.70
CA SER A 77 18.91 -7.36 5.22
C SER A 77 19.85 -8.56 5.12
#